data_AF-A0A3B9J754-F1
#
_entry.id   AF-A0A3B9J754-F1
#
_cell.length_a   1.000
_cell.length_b   1.000
_cell.length_c   1.000
_cell.angle_alpha   90.00
_cell.angle_beta   90.00
_cell.angle_gamma   90.00
#
_symmetry.space_group_name_H-M   'P 1'
#
loop_
_entity.id
_entity.type
_entity.pdbx_description
1 polymer ?
#
loop_
_entity_poly.entity_id
_entity_poly.type
_entity_poly.pdbx_seq_one_letter_code
_entity_poly.pdbx_strand_id
1 'polypeptide(L)'
;MNPLIATAPDEASLHQVAESVRARVGFYLATPAYKAAFEVHGWGDQVDQAASFSREQRWDEIPALVSDEMFHTIATVGTYDRIASMLNERFGSLIDRIEFSIPVNNSDDGSLLTAMLNELRESDDLRP
;
A
#
# COMPACT_ATOMS: atom_id res chain seq x y z
N MET A 1 1.94 9.00 -9.61
CA MET A 1 1.05 8.09 -8.85
C MET A 1 1.48 8.13 -7.40
N ASN A 2 0.54 8.14 -6.46
CA ASN A 2 0.84 7.98 -5.04
C ASN A 2 0.36 6.59 -4.60
N PRO A 3 1.23 5.57 -4.65
CA PRO A 3 0.85 4.19 -4.31
C PRO A 3 0.53 4.07 -2.81
N LEU A 4 -0.32 3.12 -2.46
CA LEU A 4 -0.50 2.76 -1.06
C LEU A 4 0.66 1.86 -0.62
N ILE A 5 1.42 2.31 0.37
CA ILE A 5 2.63 1.64 0.85
C ILE A 5 2.55 1.43 2.36
N ALA A 6 2.93 0.23 2.80
CA ALA A 6 3.34 -0.04 4.18
C ALA A 6 4.83 -0.36 4.20
N THR A 7 5.63 0.47 4.88
CA THR A 7 7.08 0.25 4.96
C THR A 7 7.64 0.68 6.30
N ALA A 8 8.67 -0.01 6.75
CA ALA A 8 9.30 0.17 8.05
C ALA A 8 10.75 -0.36 8.02
N PRO A 9 11.61 -0.01 8.98
CA PRO A 9 13.00 -0.48 9.00
C PRO A 9 13.14 -1.98 9.29
N ASP A 10 12.17 -2.60 9.95
CA ASP A 10 12.23 -4.01 10.37
C ASP A 10 10.84 -4.66 10.38
N GLU A 11 10.80 -5.99 10.45
CA GLU A 11 9.55 -6.78 10.41
C GLU A 11 8.59 -6.48 11.56
N ALA A 12 9.10 -6.19 12.76
CA ALA A 12 8.25 -5.94 13.92
C ALA A 12 7.52 -4.60 13.78
N SER A 13 8.21 -3.56 13.34
CA SER A 13 7.60 -2.28 13.01
C SER A 13 6.76 -2.34 11.73
N LEU A 14 7.14 -3.16 10.74
CA LEU A 14 6.38 -3.36 9.51
C LEU A 14 4.99 -3.93 9.78
N HIS A 15 4.88 -4.92 10.67
CA HIS A 15 3.58 -5.50 11.03
C HIS A 15 2.61 -4.44 11.56
N GLN A 16 3.08 -3.52 12.42
CA GLN A 16 2.24 -2.44 12.96
C GLN A 16 1.79 -1.46 11.87
N VAL A 17 2.70 -1.07 10.98
CA VAL A 17 2.39 -0.19 9.85
C VAL A 17 1.42 -0.89 8.88
N ALA A 18 1.62 -2.18 8.61
CA ALA A 18 0.79 -2.97 7.72
C ALA A 18 -0.66 -3.02 8.20
N GLU A 19 -0.91 -3.22 9.49
CA GLU A 19 -2.28 -3.21 10.04
C GLU A 19 -2.97 -1.85 9.88
N SER A 20 -2.25 -0.75 10.09
CA SER A 20 -2.78 0.60 9.84
C SER A 20 -3.14 0.80 8.35
N VAL A 21 -2.29 0.33 7.44
CA VAL A 21 -2.54 0.42 5.99
C VAL A 21 -3.66 -0.53 5.57
N ARG A 22 -3.79 -1.72 6.17
CA ARG A 22 -4.91 -2.64 5.95
C ARG A 22 -6.24 -2.02 6.36
N ALA A 23 -6.28 -1.29 7.47
CA ALA A 23 -7.47 -0.53 7.85
C ALA A 23 -7.83 0.54 6.82
N ARG A 24 -6.84 1.19 6.20
CA ARG A 24 -7.06 2.13 5.09
C ARG A 24 -7.60 1.44 3.83
N VAL A 25 -7.16 0.22 3.52
CA VAL A 25 -7.77 -0.61 2.47
C VAL A 25 -9.22 -0.94 2.82
N GLY A 26 -9.51 -1.28 4.08
CA GLY A 26 -10.86 -1.51 4.58
C GLY A 26 -11.77 -0.29 4.41
N PHE A 27 -11.26 0.92 4.65
CA PHE A 27 -11.99 2.15 4.35
C PHE A 27 -12.33 2.27 2.84
N TYR A 28 -11.39 1.92 1.95
CA TYR A 28 -11.67 1.90 0.52
C TYR A 28 -12.72 0.86 0.14
N LEU A 29 -12.62 -0.34 0.71
CA LEU A 29 -13.58 -1.43 0.52
C LEU A 29 -15.02 -1.01 0.91
N ALA A 30 -15.17 -0.23 1.97
CA ALA A 30 -16.47 0.27 2.45
C ALA A 30 -16.97 1.53 1.73
N THR A 31 -16.18 2.15 0.84
CA THR A 31 -16.52 3.43 0.22
C THR A 31 -17.17 3.21 -1.15
N PRO A 32 -18.43 3.66 -1.38
CA PRO A 32 -19.18 3.37 -2.61
C PRO A 32 -18.46 3.74 -3.92
N ALA A 33 -17.67 4.81 -3.92
CA ALA A 33 -16.93 5.28 -5.09
C ALA A 33 -15.84 4.29 -5.57
N TYR A 34 -15.34 3.41 -4.70
CA TYR A 34 -14.30 2.43 -5.06
C TYR A 34 -14.87 1.04 -5.40
N LYS A 35 -16.19 0.80 -5.25
CA LYS A 35 -16.83 -0.51 -5.46
C LYS A 35 -16.39 -1.20 -6.75
N ALA A 36 -16.42 -0.48 -7.87
CA ALA A 36 -16.05 -1.03 -9.17
C ALA A 36 -14.61 -1.59 -9.23
N ALA A 37 -13.66 -1.00 -8.49
CA ALA A 37 -12.28 -1.49 -8.46
C ALA A 37 -12.17 -2.85 -7.78
N PHE A 38 -12.92 -3.07 -6.69
CA PHE A 38 -12.95 -4.35 -5.98
C PHE A 38 -13.73 -5.43 -6.74
N GLU A 39 -14.79 -5.06 -7.45
CA GLU A 39 -15.59 -6.00 -8.26
C GLU A 39 -14.78 -6.63 -9.41
N VAL A 40 -13.81 -5.92 -9.99
CA VAL A 40 -12.89 -6.47 -11.01
C VAL A 40 -12.10 -7.67 -10.49
N HIS A 41 -11.85 -7.72 -9.18
CA HIS A 41 -11.16 -8.83 -8.51
C HIS A 41 -12.14 -9.87 -7.91
N GLY A 42 -13.44 -9.72 -8.13
CA GLY A 42 -14.47 -10.64 -7.59
C GLY A 42 -14.81 -10.42 -6.12
N TRP A 43 -14.43 -9.29 -5.51
CA TRP A 43 -14.65 -9.01 -4.09
C TRP A 43 -15.97 -8.25 -3.78
N GLY A 44 -17.00 -8.47 -4.60
CA GLY A 44 -18.29 -7.78 -4.47
C GLY A 44 -18.98 -8.04 -3.12
N ASP A 45 -18.93 -9.28 -2.64
CA ASP A 45 -19.54 -9.67 -1.36
C ASP A 45 -18.85 -8.94 -0.18
N GLN A 46 -17.51 -8.82 -0.22
CA GLN A 46 -16.73 -8.09 0.79
C GLN A 46 -17.05 -6.60 0.77
N VAL A 47 -17.26 -6.00 -0.40
CA VAL A 47 -17.70 -4.59 -0.52
C VAL A 47 -19.06 -4.41 0.16
N ASP A 48 -20.03 -5.28 -0.14
CA ASP A 48 -21.38 -5.17 0.42
C ASP A 48 -21.38 -5.38 1.95
N GLN A 49 -20.55 -6.30 2.45
CA GLN A 49 -20.36 -6.53 3.88
C GLN A 49 -19.70 -5.34 4.57
N ALA A 50 -18.60 -4.80 4.00
CA ALA A 50 -17.90 -3.64 4.55
C ALA A 50 -18.78 -2.39 4.57
N ALA A 51 -19.60 -2.18 3.54
CA ALA A 51 -20.60 -1.12 3.51
C ALA A 51 -21.67 -1.29 4.61
N SER A 52 -22.04 -2.53 4.97
CA SER A 52 -22.93 -2.77 6.11
C SER A 52 -22.30 -2.41 7.44
N PHE A 53 -21.07 -2.89 7.69
CA PHE A 53 -20.34 -2.57 8.92
C PHE A 53 -20.14 -1.07 9.07
N SER A 54 -19.84 -0.36 7.97
CA SER A 54 -19.73 1.09 7.95
C SER A 54 -21.02 1.80 8.36
N ARG A 55 -22.18 1.40 7.80
CA ARG A 55 -23.49 1.95 8.18
C ARG A 55 -23.85 1.66 9.64
N GLU A 56 -23.40 0.54 10.17
CA GLU A 56 -23.56 0.11 11.56
C GLU A 56 -22.52 0.74 12.51
N GLN A 57 -21.61 1.59 12.00
CA GLN A 57 -20.51 2.21 12.75
C GLN A 57 -19.50 1.21 13.35
N ARG A 58 -19.44 -0.01 12.80
CA ARG A 58 -18.54 -1.11 13.20
C ARG A 58 -17.20 -1.01 12.47
N TRP A 59 -16.56 0.15 12.58
CA TRP A 59 -15.35 0.47 11.82
C TRP A 59 -14.18 -0.44 12.14
N ASP A 60 -14.04 -0.86 13.40
CA ASP A 60 -12.95 -1.71 13.87
C ASP A 60 -13.02 -3.16 13.33
N GLU A 61 -14.17 -3.56 12.79
CA GLU A 61 -14.37 -4.91 12.23
C GLU A 61 -14.10 -4.98 10.72
N ILE A 62 -14.08 -3.83 10.03
CA ILE A 62 -13.86 -3.77 8.58
C ILE A 62 -12.46 -4.24 8.15
N PRO A 63 -11.36 -3.91 8.87
CA PRO A 63 -10.03 -4.35 8.47
C PRO A 63 -9.90 -5.88 8.38
N ALA A 64 -10.65 -6.63 9.20
CA ALA A 64 -10.67 -8.08 9.17
C ALA A 64 -11.31 -8.68 7.90
N LEU A 65 -12.09 -7.89 7.16
CA LEU A 65 -12.64 -8.30 5.85
C LEU A 65 -11.60 -8.21 4.73
N VAL A 66 -10.49 -7.50 4.96
CA VAL A 66 -9.41 -7.35 3.99
C VAL A 66 -8.49 -8.57 4.09
N SER A 67 -8.64 -9.50 3.14
CA SER A 67 -7.75 -10.66 3.01
C SER A 67 -6.31 -10.24 2.66
N ASP A 68 -5.34 -11.13 2.89
CA ASP A 68 -3.95 -10.88 2.48
C ASP A 68 -3.80 -10.70 0.98
N GLU A 69 -4.57 -11.46 0.20
CA GLU A 69 -4.63 -11.28 -1.25
C GLU A 69 -5.08 -9.87 -1.63
N MET A 70 -6.19 -9.40 -1.04
CA MET A 70 -6.71 -8.06 -1.27
C MET A 70 -5.71 -6.99 -0.83
N PHE A 71 -5.12 -7.18 0.35
CA PHE A 71 -4.15 -6.25 0.91
C PHE A 71 -2.93 -6.09 -0.01
N HIS A 72 -2.29 -7.19 -0.42
CA HIS A 72 -1.11 -7.14 -1.29
C HIS A 72 -1.43 -6.77 -2.74
N THR A 73 -2.66 -7.01 -3.19
CA THR A 73 -3.12 -6.50 -4.49
C THR A 73 -3.24 -4.98 -4.49
N ILE A 74 -3.54 -4.33 -3.36
CA ILE A 74 -3.78 -2.88 -3.32
C ILE A 74 -2.56 -2.12 -2.77
N ALA A 75 -1.90 -2.65 -1.75
CA ALA A 75 -0.75 -2.05 -1.09
C ALA A 75 0.56 -2.77 -1.46
N THR A 76 1.66 -2.03 -1.49
CA THR A 76 3.01 -2.60 -1.53
C THR A 76 3.58 -2.59 -0.11
N VAL A 77 4.04 -3.74 0.37
CA VAL A 77 4.39 -3.96 1.78
C VAL A 77 5.79 -4.53 1.87
N GLY A 78 6.71 -3.84 2.53
CA GLY A 78 8.09 -4.32 2.65
C GLY A 78 8.96 -3.42 3.51
N THR A 79 10.06 -3.99 4.02
CA THR A 79 11.07 -3.26 4.78
C THR A 79 11.82 -2.24 3.90
N TYR A 80 12.54 -1.31 4.52
CA TYR A 80 13.31 -0.28 3.80
C TYR A 80 14.32 -0.86 2.80
N ASP A 81 14.90 -2.03 3.08
CA ASP A 81 15.84 -2.71 2.16
C ASP A 81 15.15 -3.44 0.99
N ARG A 82 13.82 -3.46 0.94
CA ARG A 82 13.03 -4.18 -0.07
C ARG A 82 12.07 -3.29 -0.84
N ILE A 83 11.55 -2.25 -0.21
CA ILE A 83 10.39 -1.52 -0.72
C ILE A 83 10.66 -0.84 -2.08
N ALA A 84 11.88 -0.34 -2.31
CA ALA A 84 12.24 0.27 -3.59
C ALA A 84 12.18 -0.74 -4.75
N SER A 85 12.86 -1.90 -4.61
CA SER A 85 12.79 -2.99 -5.58
C SER A 85 11.36 -3.45 -5.84
N MET A 86 10.56 -3.68 -4.78
CA MET A 86 9.16 -4.11 -4.94
C MET A 86 8.30 -3.09 -5.70
N LEU A 87 8.53 -1.80 -5.49
CA LEU A 87 7.86 -0.74 -6.23
C LEU A 87 8.31 -0.71 -7.70
N ASN A 88 9.60 -0.93 -7.98
CA ASN A 88 10.12 -1.05 -9.35
C ASN A 88 9.53 -2.27 -10.07
N GLU A 89 9.50 -3.44 -9.43
CA GLU A 89 8.88 -4.65 -9.98
C GLU A 89 7.41 -4.41 -10.33
N ARG A 90 6.70 -3.70 -9.46
CA ARG A 90 5.26 -3.46 -9.60
C ARG A 90 4.92 -2.37 -10.61
N PHE A 91 5.72 -1.31 -10.68
CA PHE A 91 5.34 -0.07 -11.39
C PHE A 91 6.36 0.43 -12.40
N GLY A 92 7.60 -0.07 -12.39
CA GLY A 92 8.72 0.49 -13.13
C GLY A 92 8.52 0.60 -14.65
N SER A 93 7.73 -0.31 -15.23
CA SER A 93 7.37 -0.31 -16.66
C SER A 93 6.00 0.28 -16.98
N LEU A 94 5.23 0.70 -15.97
CA LEU A 94 3.82 1.07 -16.10
C LEU A 94 3.55 2.57 -15.93
N ILE A 95 4.40 3.29 -15.18
CA ILE A 95 4.18 4.71 -14.84
C ILE A 95 5.48 5.52 -14.92
N ASP A 96 5.36 6.81 -15.22
CA ASP A 96 6.53 7.70 -15.32
C ASP A 96 6.95 8.31 -13.97
N ARG A 97 6.02 8.38 -13.01
CA ARG A 97 6.19 9.12 -11.75
C ARG A 97 5.53 8.43 -10.58
N ILE A 98 6.30 8.26 -9.50
CA ILE A 98 5.82 7.76 -8.21
C ILE A 98 6.14 8.75 -7.08
N GLU A 99 5.25 8.87 -6.11
CA GLU A 99 5.53 9.57 -4.85
C GLU A 99 5.93 8.52 -3.81
N PHE A 100 7.09 8.74 -3.17
CA PHE A 100 7.61 7.86 -2.13
C PHE A 100 8.26 8.67 -1.03
N SER A 101 8.03 8.28 0.22
CA SER A 101 8.62 8.90 1.40
C SER A 101 8.64 7.92 2.57
N ILE A 102 9.62 8.10 3.45
CA ILE A 102 9.67 7.51 4.79
C ILE A 102 9.78 8.65 5.82
N PRO A 103 9.51 8.41 7.11
CA PRO A 103 9.86 9.36 8.16
C PRO A 103 11.36 9.68 8.12
N VAL A 104 11.71 10.98 8.16
CA VAL A 104 13.11 11.46 8.19
C VAL A 104 13.30 12.32 9.43
N ASN A 105 13.95 11.77 10.45
CA ASN A 105 14.18 12.45 11.73
C ASN A 105 15.62 12.93 11.90
N ASN A 106 16.56 12.35 11.14
CA ASN A 106 17.99 12.66 11.20
C ASN A 106 18.67 12.47 9.82
N SER A 107 19.98 12.70 9.75
CA SER A 107 20.79 12.56 8.52
C SER A 107 20.86 11.13 7.97
N ASP A 108 20.79 10.14 8.85
CA ASP A 108 20.90 8.73 8.48
C ASP A 108 19.60 8.30 7.78
N ASP A 109 18.44 8.68 8.33
CA ASP A 109 17.14 8.50 7.67
C ASP A 109 17.10 9.19 6.29
N GLY A 110 17.68 10.39 6.19
CA GLY A 110 17.79 11.13 4.93
C GLY A 110 18.69 10.41 3.90
N SER A 111 19.76 9.78 4.37
CA SER A 111 20.65 8.96 3.53
C SER A 111 19.96 7.68 3.06
N LEU A 112 19.18 7.04 3.93
CA LEU A 112 18.35 5.87 3.60
C LEU A 112 17.30 6.22 2.53
N LEU A 113 16.56 7.31 2.72
CA LEU A 113 15.60 7.78 1.71
C LEU A 113 16.30 8.07 0.38
N THR A 114 17.45 8.72 0.40
CA THR A 114 18.23 9.00 -0.82
C THR A 114 18.65 7.72 -1.54
N ALA A 115 19.09 6.69 -0.81
CA ALA A 115 19.44 5.40 -1.38
C ALA A 115 18.23 4.72 -2.05
N MET A 116 17.08 4.66 -1.36
CA MET A 116 15.83 4.12 -1.92
C MET A 116 15.37 4.88 -3.17
N LEU A 117 15.49 6.21 -3.17
CA LEU A 117 15.13 7.03 -4.33
C LEU A 117 16.06 6.81 -5.52
N ASN A 118 17.35 6.52 -5.29
CA ASN A 118 18.28 6.17 -6.35
C ASN A 118 17.94 4.81 -6.97
N GLU A 119 17.60 3.81 -6.16
CA GLU A 119 17.14 2.51 -6.65
C GLU A 119 15.83 2.63 -7.46
N LEU A 120 14.85 3.41 -6.97
CA LEU A 120 13.60 3.66 -7.72
C LEU A 120 13.84 4.30 -9.09
N ARG A 121 14.89 5.13 -9.23
CA ARG A 121 15.27 5.75 -10.50
C ARG A 121 15.88 4.79 -11.50
N GLU A 122 16.37 3.62 -11.09
CA GLU A 122 16.86 2.60 -12.03
C GLU A 122 15.73 2.13 -12.97
N SER A 123 14.47 2.28 -12.57
CA SER A 123 13.32 2.03 -13.47
C SER A 123 13.24 2.99 -14.65
N ASP A 124 13.94 4.13 -14.65
CA ASP A 124 13.99 5.05 -15.79
C ASP A 124 14.57 4.35 -17.04
N ASP A 125 15.46 3.38 -16.86
CA ASP A 125 16.04 2.58 -17.96
C ASP A 125 15.08 1.51 -18.51
N LEU A 126 13.98 1.23 -17.81
CA LEU A 126 12.92 0.31 -18.26
C LEU A 126 11.90 1.00 -19.17
N ARG A 127 12.05 2.31 -19.38
CA ARG A 127 11.12 3.11 -20.17
C ARG A 127 11.59 3.17 -21.64
N PRO A 128 10.68 2.98 -22.61
CA PRO A 128 11.01 3.05 -24.04
C PRO A 128 11.33 4.47 -24.53
#